data_AF-A0A413LBJ8-F1
#
_entry.id   AF-A0A413LBJ8-F1
#
_cell.length_a   1.000
_cell.length_b   1.000
_cell.length_c   1.000
_cell.angle_alpha   90.00
_cell.angle_beta   90.00
_cell.angle_gamma   90.00
#
_symmetry.space_group_name_H-M   'P 1'
#
loop_
_entity.id
_entity.type
_entity.pdbx_description
1 polymer ?
#
loop_
_entity_poly.entity_id
_entity_poly.type
_entity_poly.pdbx_seq_one_letter_code
_entity_poly.pdbx_strand_id
1 'polypeptide(L)'
;MKKSFYYFFVVAVLLGMFACSQGEVEIFHESDVSKIETKALNGEDSLSVIIPLVIDSNLIEMAKAKKAAVYYNADDPDYSSNMYAIREMPIYIRARGNEGFLSSNGIGKEITLSSRINFRTCRFYLKVLPSSSGIPYLIYSNDTGTPLSVGQYENDPNNKVLFARSNNTGSLMSADWDLIPSSSYKGYFVIESQSYLGQADPNNPWSIFNYVLETKSDVKLGFGQYTKKPEQEFSISPVDDFTLHHIEFHKDGSTVTKRAPMKLITYGKNQTDEKRPFTIKGALYAKDEYSFTENSALKIIPNNASDMYYRPTVEAESLVLPLPVAPKDDPDPIREKTDMLYSTTTQIIERTLSFDIEGLAPANCKIEATSFLENYNVSAKYTAYMTCNYGGSERLVKINGTWRGVICTTLRDDKYPKDLFRFLDLDTGEEIKP
;
A
#
# COMPACT_ATOMS: atom_id res chain seq x y z
N MET A 1 -3.16 -31.77 -50.70
CA MET A 1 -2.27 -30.72 -50.15
C MET A 1 -1.70 -31.22 -48.82
N LYS A 2 -0.56 -31.94 -48.84
CA LYS A 2 0.74 -31.58 -48.21
C LYS A 2 0.59 -30.80 -46.88
N LYS A 3 0.72 -31.42 -45.69
CA LYS A 3 1.90 -31.89 -44.93
C LYS A 3 2.84 -30.78 -44.39
N SER A 4 2.79 -30.61 -43.05
CA SER A 4 3.89 -30.85 -42.09
C SER A 4 4.77 -29.69 -41.55
N PHE A 5 5.20 -29.91 -40.30
CA PHE A 5 6.30 -29.33 -39.48
C PHE A 5 6.03 -28.02 -38.71
N TYR A 6 5.95 -27.93 -37.37
CA TYR A 6 6.71 -28.43 -36.20
C TYR A 6 8.13 -27.83 -36.00
N TYR A 7 8.33 -27.28 -34.79
CA TYR A 7 9.57 -27.08 -33.99
C TYR A 7 10.60 -25.98 -34.34
N PHE A 8 10.83 -25.10 -33.34
CA PHE A 8 12.15 -24.58 -32.91
C PHE A 8 12.04 -24.31 -31.39
N PHE A 9 12.49 -25.23 -30.50
CA PHE A 9 13.72 -25.15 -29.66
C PHE A 9 13.91 -23.77 -29.00
N VAL A 10 13.78 -23.52 -27.69
CA VAL A 10 14.38 -24.10 -26.45
C VAL A 10 15.92 -24.10 -26.44
N VAL A 11 16.48 -23.47 -25.38
CA VAL A 11 17.85 -23.49 -24.82
C VAL A 11 18.77 -22.30 -25.11
N ALA A 12 18.92 -21.42 -24.09
CA ALA A 12 20.18 -20.92 -23.51
C ALA A 12 19.80 -20.10 -22.25
N VAL A 13 19.68 -20.69 -21.06
CA VAL A 13 20.73 -20.96 -20.07
C VAL A 13 21.54 -19.72 -19.69
N LEU A 14 21.24 -19.21 -18.50
CA LEU A 14 22.13 -18.72 -17.43
C LEU A 14 23.55 -18.29 -17.83
N LEU A 15 23.88 -17.01 -17.56
CA LEU A 15 25.17 -16.43 -17.14
C LEU A 15 24.96 -14.89 -17.15
N GLY A 16 25.29 -14.07 -16.15
CA GLY A 16 25.96 -14.30 -14.89
C GLY A 16 25.81 -13.08 -13.99
N MET A 17 25.92 -13.33 -12.69
CA MET A 17 26.14 -12.32 -11.66
C MET A 17 27.58 -11.75 -11.72
N PHE A 18 27.74 -10.52 -11.23
CA PHE A 18 28.95 -9.89 -10.66
C PHE A 18 30.26 -9.77 -11.48
N ALA A 19 30.65 -8.52 -11.76
CA ALA A 19 32.01 -7.95 -11.73
C ALA A 19 31.85 -6.41 -11.73
N CYS A 20 32.19 -5.58 -10.73
CA CYS A 20 33.42 -5.33 -9.97
C CYS A 20 34.49 -4.50 -10.72
N SER A 21 34.69 -3.26 -10.24
CA SER A 21 35.81 -2.30 -10.47
C SER A 21 35.96 -1.75 -11.90
N GLN A 22 36.38 -0.53 -12.22
CA GLN A 22 37.16 0.54 -11.59
C GLN A 22 36.48 1.89 -12.00
N GLY A 23 36.58 3.02 -11.31
CA GLY A 23 37.75 3.55 -10.62
C GLY A 23 38.67 4.32 -11.57
N GLU A 24 38.16 5.31 -12.32
CA GLU A 24 39.02 6.33 -12.95
C GLU A 24 38.47 7.74 -12.69
N VAL A 25 39.27 8.48 -11.93
CA VAL A 25 39.27 9.93 -11.82
C VAL A 25 40.03 10.42 -13.05
N GLU A 26 39.38 11.20 -13.92
CA GLU A 26 40.12 12.05 -14.85
C GLU A 26 39.89 13.52 -14.55
N ILE A 27 41.05 14.17 -14.49
CA ILE A 27 41.34 15.51 -14.03
C ILE A 27 41.00 16.50 -15.16
N PHE A 28 40.54 17.68 -14.75
CA PHE A 28 40.30 18.86 -15.57
C PHE A 28 41.36 19.08 -16.65
N HIS A 29 40.89 19.35 -17.88
CA HIS A 29 41.63 20.22 -18.80
C HIS A 29 40.69 21.31 -19.33
N GLU A 30 40.99 22.51 -18.88
CA GLU A 30 40.49 23.79 -19.37
C GLU A 30 41.11 24.06 -20.75
N SER A 31 40.27 24.34 -21.74
CA SER A 31 40.69 25.02 -22.96
C SER A 31 39.55 25.92 -23.42
N ASP A 32 39.71 27.20 -23.11
CA ASP A 32 38.95 28.33 -23.64
C ASP A 32 38.83 28.26 -25.16
N VAL A 33 37.60 28.18 -25.66
CA VAL A 33 37.23 28.79 -26.94
C VAL A 33 35.86 29.44 -26.78
N SER A 34 35.91 30.77 -26.68
CA SER A 34 34.79 31.70 -26.71
C SER A 34 33.77 31.39 -27.80
N LYS A 35 32.54 31.03 -27.41
CA LYS A 35 31.35 31.28 -28.23
C LYS A 35 30.56 32.40 -27.57
N ILE A 36 30.51 33.51 -28.28
CA ILE A 36 29.70 34.68 -28.00
C ILE A 36 28.24 34.23 -28.07
N GLU A 37 27.64 33.97 -26.92
CA GLU A 37 26.19 34.02 -26.76
C GLU A 37 25.83 35.37 -26.15
N THR A 38 25.00 36.08 -26.90
CA THR A 38 24.40 37.38 -26.62
C THR A 38 23.93 37.46 -25.16
N LYS A 39 24.64 38.26 -24.35
CA LYS A 39 24.11 38.79 -23.08
C LYS A 39 22.85 39.59 -23.41
N ALA A 40 21.69 38.95 -23.25
CA ALA A 40 20.48 39.68 -22.95
C ALA A 40 20.69 40.31 -21.57
N LEU A 41 20.79 41.64 -21.56
CA LEU A 41 20.60 42.46 -20.37
C LEU A 41 19.16 42.21 -19.88
N ASN A 42 18.97 41.22 -19.01
CA ASN A 42 17.77 41.17 -18.20
C ASN A 42 17.95 42.25 -17.13
N GLY A 43 17.20 43.33 -17.33
CA GLY A 43 17.12 44.46 -16.42
C GLY A 43 16.71 44.02 -15.03
N GLU A 44 17.28 44.73 -14.06
CA GLU A 44 16.76 44.98 -12.72
C GLU A 44 16.14 43.76 -12.01
N ASP A 45 17.03 43.07 -11.29
CA ASP A 45 16.74 42.23 -10.13
C ASP A 45 16.04 43.07 -9.05
N SER A 46 14.77 43.43 -9.28
CA SER A 46 13.85 43.67 -8.20
C SER A 46 13.57 42.30 -7.58
N LEU A 47 14.17 42.02 -6.42
CA LEU A 47 13.90 40.84 -5.63
C LEU A 47 12.37 40.74 -5.45
N SER A 48 11.70 39.91 -6.25
CA SER A 48 10.25 39.80 -6.25
C SER A 48 9.81 39.25 -4.89
N VAL A 49 9.29 40.13 -4.04
CA VAL A 49 8.84 39.78 -2.69
C VAL A 49 7.53 39.01 -2.80
N ILE A 50 7.47 37.88 -2.10
CA ILE A 50 6.23 37.09 -1.97
C ILE A 50 5.60 37.47 -0.64
N ILE A 51 4.34 37.88 -0.70
CA ILE A 51 3.51 38.16 0.47
C ILE A 51 2.40 37.11 0.59
N PRO A 52 1.86 36.86 1.80
CA PRO A 52 0.67 36.02 1.97
C PRO A 52 -0.47 36.50 1.07
N LEU A 53 -1.30 35.55 0.62
CA LEU A 53 -2.49 35.82 -0.17
C LEU A 53 -3.33 36.96 0.46
N VAL A 54 -3.70 37.94 -0.37
CA VAL A 54 -4.74 38.91 0.00
C VAL A 54 -6.10 38.25 -0.16
N ILE A 55 -6.81 38.08 0.95
CA ILE A 55 -8.02 37.27 1.04
C ILE A 55 -9.24 38.05 0.58
N ASP A 56 -10.03 37.46 -0.30
CA ASP A 56 -11.35 37.98 -0.64
C ASP A 56 -12.36 37.63 0.47
N SER A 57 -12.63 38.61 1.33
CA SER A 57 -13.55 38.44 2.47
C SER A 57 -14.99 38.14 2.03
N ASN A 58 -15.42 38.59 0.84
CA ASN A 58 -16.77 38.32 0.34
C ASN A 58 -16.91 36.84 -0.05
N LEU A 59 -15.91 36.29 -0.75
CA LEU A 59 -15.90 34.87 -1.10
C LEU A 59 -15.86 33.99 0.15
N ILE A 60 -15.09 34.38 1.18
CA ILE A 60 -15.04 33.66 2.46
C ILE A 60 -16.42 33.67 3.15
N GLU A 61 -17.09 34.82 3.23
CA GLU A 61 -18.44 34.90 3.80
C GLU A 61 -19.45 34.04 3.03
N MET A 62 -19.39 34.03 1.69
CA MET A 62 -20.24 33.16 0.88
C MET A 62 -19.90 31.68 1.06
N ALA A 63 -18.62 31.33 1.24
CA ALA A 63 -18.19 29.95 1.49
C ALA A 63 -18.64 29.44 2.86
N LYS A 64 -18.69 30.28 3.91
CA LYS A 64 -19.21 29.91 5.24
C LYS A 64 -20.67 29.44 5.21
N ALA A 65 -21.46 29.91 4.24
CA ALA A 65 -22.84 29.46 4.07
C ALA A 65 -22.93 28.00 3.57
N LYS A 66 -21.83 27.44 3.03
CA LYS A 66 -21.72 26.01 2.73
C LYS A 66 -21.30 25.26 4.00
N LYS A 67 -22.01 24.18 4.35
CA LYS A 67 -21.56 23.29 5.42
C LYS A 67 -20.24 22.65 5.01
N ALA A 68 -19.20 22.81 5.82
CA ALA A 68 -17.97 22.05 5.69
C ALA A 68 -18.29 20.55 5.79
N ALA A 69 -17.96 19.77 4.77
CA ALA A 69 -18.09 18.33 4.81
C ALA A 69 -16.89 17.78 5.60
N VAL A 70 -17.14 17.28 6.81
CA VAL A 70 -16.11 16.53 7.55
C VAL A 70 -15.81 15.26 6.76
N TYR A 71 -14.55 15.05 6.39
CA TYR A 71 -14.15 13.78 5.78
C TYR A 71 -14.38 12.65 6.79
N TYR A 72 -15.35 11.79 6.48
CA TYR A 72 -15.60 10.55 7.20
C TYR A 72 -15.62 9.41 6.19
N ASN A 73 -14.75 8.43 6.39
CA ASN A 73 -14.73 7.21 5.62
C ASN A 73 -14.92 6.02 6.56
N ALA A 74 -16.04 5.31 6.41
CA ALA A 74 -16.35 4.15 7.23
C ALA A 74 -15.34 3.00 7.07
N ASP A 75 -14.65 2.94 5.91
CA ASP A 75 -13.62 1.94 5.63
C ASP A 75 -12.23 2.32 6.18
N ASP A 76 -12.04 3.57 6.62
CA ASP A 76 -10.81 4.06 7.27
C ASP A 76 -11.15 4.86 8.56
N PRO A 77 -11.69 4.18 9.60
CA PRO A 77 -12.13 4.83 10.83
C PRO A 77 -10.97 5.46 11.63
N ASP A 78 -9.74 4.97 11.42
CA ASP A 78 -8.52 5.45 12.07
C ASP A 78 -7.82 6.56 11.29
N TYR A 79 -8.42 7.11 10.23
CA TYR A 79 -7.82 8.19 9.45
C TYR A 79 -7.36 9.36 10.34
N SER A 80 -8.27 9.91 11.16
CA SER A 80 -7.98 11.06 12.01
C SER A 80 -6.95 10.75 13.09
N SER A 81 -6.98 9.56 13.69
CA SER A 81 -6.00 9.14 14.69
C SER A 81 -4.61 8.93 14.07
N ASN A 82 -4.54 8.35 12.86
CA ASN A 82 -3.30 8.18 12.11
C ASN A 82 -2.69 9.52 11.68
N MET A 83 -3.50 10.44 11.16
CA MET A 83 -3.04 11.80 10.81
C MET A 83 -2.54 12.55 12.04
N TYR A 84 -3.18 12.37 13.19
CA TYR A 84 -2.71 12.94 14.45
C TYR A 84 -1.43 12.25 14.96
N ALA A 85 -1.26 10.95 14.75
CA ALA A 85 -0.07 10.21 15.16
C ALA A 85 1.19 10.68 14.43
N ILE A 86 1.07 11.03 13.15
CA ILE A 86 2.19 11.55 12.35
C ILE A 86 2.43 13.06 12.49
N ARG A 87 1.65 13.76 13.34
CA ARG A 87 1.85 15.19 13.57
C ARG A 87 3.27 15.47 14.05
N GLU A 88 3.83 16.58 13.58
CA GLU A 88 5.17 17.08 13.91
C GLU A 88 6.32 16.14 13.52
N MET A 89 6.04 14.92 13.04
CA MET A 89 7.04 14.05 12.44
C MET A 89 7.45 14.61 11.07
N PRO A 90 8.73 14.48 10.68
CA PRO A 90 9.15 14.79 9.34
C PRO A 90 8.41 13.88 8.33
N ILE A 91 7.91 14.48 7.27
CA ILE A 91 7.23 13.84 6.14
C ILE A 91 7.85 14.29 4.83
N TYR A 92 7.75 13.43 3.82
CA TYR A 92 7.91 13.78 2.42
C TYR A 92 6.53 14.02 1.80
N ILE A 93 6.42 15.03 0.96
CA ILE A 93 5.24 15.29 0.12
C ILE A 93 5.67 15.15 -1.33
N ARG A 94 5.04 14.23 -2.06
CA ARG A 94 5.43 13.89 -3.43
C ARG A 94 4.25 13.95 -4.38
N ALA A 95 4.37 14.70 -5.46
CA ALA A 95 3.35 14.80 -6.49
C ALA A 95 3.19 13.48 -7.25
N ARG A 96 1.95 13.09 -7.58
CA ARG A 96 1.66 11.89 -8.38
C ARG A 96 1.90 12.10 -9.87
N GLY A 97 1.68 13.31 -10.38
CA GLY A 97 1.77 13.58 -11.82
C GLY A 97 3.17 13.46 -12.40
N ASN A 98 4.18 14.01 -11.70
CA ASN A 98 5.57 14.05 -12.15
C ASN A 98 6.56 13.45 -11.14
N GLU A 99 6.05 12.84 -10.06
CA GLU A 99 6.85 12.14 -9.05
C GLU A 99 7.86 13.03 -8.30
N GLY A 100 7.76 14.36 -8.44
CA GLY A 100 8.62 15.34 -7.78
C GLY A 100 8.26 15.51 -6.30
N PHE A 101 9.29 15.68 -5.47
CA PHE A 101 9.14 15.99 -4.04
C PHE A 101 9.05 17.50 -3.84
N LEU A 102 8.16 17.96 -2.96
CA LEU A 102 8.21 19.35 -2.52
C LEU A 102 9.59 19.65 -1.93
N SER A 103 10.11 20.84 -2.21
CA SER A 103 11.41 21.31 -1.72
C SER A 103 11.35 22.79 -1.36
N SER A 104 11.83 23.11 -0.16
CA SER A 104 12.06 24.48 0.31
C SER A 104 13.23 25.11 -0.42
N ASN A 105 13.09 26.39 -0.79
CA ASN A 105 14.19 27.24 -1.26
C ASN A 105 14.59 28.29 -0.20
N GLY A 106 14.13 28.12 1.04
CA GLY A 106 14.40 29.02 2.16
C GLY A 106 13.24 29.94 2.51
N ILE A 107 13.47 30.77 3.53
CA ILE A 107 12.49 31.67 4.13
C ILE A 107 12.00 32.70 3.10
N GLY A 108 10.68 32.87 2.97
CA GLY A 108 10.06 33.84 2.07
C GLY A 108 10.18 33.50 0.59
N LYS A 109 10.58 32.26 0.25
CA LYS A 109 10.76 31.79 -1.13
C LYS A 109 9.70 30.77 -1.50
N GLU A 110 9.44 30.67 -2.81
CA GLU A 110 8.57 29.63 -3.37
C GLU A 110 9.03 28.23 -2.97
N ILE A 111 8.07 27.34 -2.75
CA ILE A 111 8.28 25.89 -2.75
C ILE A 111 8.30 25.41 -4.19
N THR A 112 9.29 24.59 -4.51
CA THR A 112 9.44 23.98 -5.83
C THR A 112 9.37 22.45 -5.72
N LEU A 113 9.46 21.79 -6.87
CA LEU A 113 9.61 20.35 -6.96
C LEU A 113 11.07 19.98 -7.21
N SER A 114 11.51 18.90 -6.57
CA SER A 114 12.81 18.28 -6.77
C SER A 114 12.63 16.82 -7.19
N SER A 115 13.40 16.37 -8.18
CA SER A 115 13.43 14.96 -8.60
C SER A 115 14.19 14.06 -7.62
N ARG A 116 14.93 14.64 -6.68
CA ARG A 116 15.70 13.90 -5.65
C ARG A 116 15.40 14.42 -4.27
N ILE A 117 15.31 13.49 -3.32
CA ILE A 117 15.14 13.82 -1.90
C ILE A 117 16.41 14.50 -1.39
N ASN A 118 16.22 15.67 -0.77
CA ASN A 118 17.22 16.32 0.07
C ASN A 118 16.73 16.31 1.53
N PHE A 119 17.53 15.75 2.44
CA PHE A 119 17.16 15.55 3.84
C PHE A 119 16.93 16.85 4.63
N ARG A 120 17.34 18.00 4.08
CA ARG A 120 17.08 19.31 4.66
C ARG A 120 15.87 19.96 4.01
N THR A 121 15.87 20.11 2.68
CA THR A 121 14.88 20.95 1.99
C THR A 121 13.58 20.24 1.64
N CYS A 122 13.59 18.91 1.50
CA CYS A 122 12.41 18.12 1.11
C CYS A 122 11.59 17.62 2.31
N ARG A 123 11.96 17.98 3.54
CA ARG A 123 11.25 17.56 4.76
C ARG A 123 10.28 18.63 5.22
N PHE A 124 9.06 18.19 5.48
CA PHE A 124 7.97 19.00 6.02
C PHE A 124 7.39 18.32 7.24
N TYR A 125 6.49 18.98 7.96
CA TYR A 125 5.74 18.34 9.03
C TYR A 125 4.35 18.97 9.15
N LEU A 126 3.40 18.17 9.65
CA LEU A 126 2.04 18.62 9.89
C LEU A 126 1.91 19.17 11.30
N LYS A 127 1.19 20.27 11.48
CA LYS A 127 0.60 20.62 12.78
C LYS A 127 -0.91 20.49 12.70
N VAL A 128 -1.47 19.84 13.71
CA VAL A 128 -2.91 19.71 13.91
C VAL A 128 -3.30 20.65 15.04
N LEU A 129 -4.08 21.68 14.71
CA LEU A 129 -4.54 22.65 15.70
C LEU A 129 -5.79 22.13 16.44
N PRO A 130 -6.14 22.71 17.62
CA PRO A 130 -7.42 22.44 18.24
C PRO A 130 -8.57 22.74 17.27
N SER A 131 -9.65 21.96 17.33
CA SER A 131 -10.81 22.12 16.43
C SER A 131 -11.42 23.52 16.45
N SER A 132 -11.28 24.26 17.56
CA SER A 132 -11.72 25.65 17.70
C SER A 132 -11.00 26.63 16.77
N SER A 133 -9.87 26.25 16.18
CA SER A 133 -9.13 27.09 15.22
C SER A 133 -9.79 27.16 13.84
N GLY A 134 -10.65 26.20 13.50
CA GLY A 134 -11.24 26.08 12.16
C GLY A 134 -10.25 25.67 11.05
N ILE A 135 -8.99 25.37 11.38
CA ILE A 135 -7.96 24.95 10.42
C ILE A 135 -7.57 23.49 10.70
N PRO A 136 -7.86 22.54 9.79
CA PRO A 136 -7.54 21.13 10.02
C PRO A 136 -6.03 20.87 10.07
N TYR A 137 -5.28 21.34 9.07
CA TYR A 137 -3.85 21.11 8.99
C TYR A 137 -3.07 22.37 8.64
N LEU A 138 -1.92 22.53 9.29
CA LEU A 138 -0.83 23.38 8.80
C LEU A 138 0.29 22.48 8.28
N ILE A 139 0.89 22.85 7.16
CA ILE A 139 2.11 22.21 6.65
C ILE A 139 3.27 23.15 6.92
N TYR A 140 4.33 22.68 7.55
CA TYR A 140 5.54 23.46 7.83
C TYR A 140 6.73 22.89 7.09
N SER A 141 7.66 23.75 6.68
CA SER A 141 8.98 23.28 6.25
C SER A 141 9.87 23.02 7.46
N ASN A 142 10.55 21.86 7.48
CA ASN A 142 11.60 21.60 8.48
C ASN A 142 12.81 22.52 8.29
N ASP A 143 13.08 22.94 7.05
CA ASP A 143 14.22 23.78 6.72
C ASP A 143 14.08 25.19 7.30
N THR A 144 12.90 25.79 7.17
CA THR A 144 12.65 27.17 7.60
C THR A 144 11.99 27.28 8.97
N GLY A 145 11.32 26.22 9.43
CA GLY A 145 10.49 26.27 10.64
C GLY A 145 9.23 27.14 10.49
N THR A 146 8.84 27.49 9.26
CA THR A 146 7.68 28.34 8.96
C THR A 146 6.59 27.58 8.20
N PRO A 147 5.32 27.98 8.33
CA PRO A 147 4.24 27.33 7.61
C PRO A 147 4.33 27.63 6.11
N LEU A 148 3.85 26.67 5.33
CA LEU A 148 3.61 26.84 3.90
C LEU A 148 2.30 27.57 3.69
N SER A 149 2.27 28.45 2.71
CA SER A 149 1.09 29.27 2.44
C SER A 149 0.89 29.53 0.96
N VAL A 150 -0.36 29.81 0.61
CA VAL A 150 -0.68 30.52 -0.61
C VAL A 150 -0.15 31.95 -0.47
N GLY A 151 0.70 32.33 -1.43
CA GLY A 151 1.26 33.66 -1.55
C GLY A 151 1.06 34.23 -2.95
N GLN A 152 1.43 35.48 -3.10
CA GLN A 152 1.43 36.20 -4.36
C GLN A 152 2.64 37.12 -4.41
N TYR A 153 3.11 37.39 -5.63
CA TYR A 153 4.17 38.38 -5.83
C TYR A 153 3.61 39.80 -5.70
N GLU A 154 4.36 40.70 -5.09
CA GLU A 154 3.96 42.12 -5.01
C GLU A 154 3.84 42.76 -6.39
N ASN A 155 4.74 42.40 -7.31
CA ASN A 155 4.77 42.91 -8.68
C ASN A 155 3.88 42.12 -9.66
N ASP A 156 3.44 40.91 -9.30
CA ASP A 156 2.46 40.12 -10.04
C ASP A 156 1.48 39.40 -9.10
N PRO A 157 0.49 40.13 -8.56
CA PRO A 157 -0.46 39.55 -7.63
C PRO A 157 -1.31 38.42 -8.21
N ASN A 158 -1.43 38.30 -9.55
CA ASN A 158 -2.25 37.27 -10.18
C ASN A 158 -1.59 35.90 -10.17
N ASN A 159 -0.26 35.86 -10.12
CA ASN A 159 0.49 34.63 -10.01
C ASN A 159 0.54 34.13 -8.56
N LYS A 160 -0.32 33.16 -8.23
CA LYS A 160 -0.38 32.54 -6.91
C LYS A 160 0.60 31.37 -6.79
N VAL A 161 1.34 31.34 -5.69
CA VAL A 161 2.44 30.40 -5.47
C VAL A 161 2.37 29.79 -4.07
N LEU A 162 2.85 28.55 -3.94
CA LEU A 162 3.10 27.97 -2.62
C LEU A 162 4.46 28.47 -2.15
N PHE A 163 4.55 29.04 -0.95
CA PHE A 163 5.81 29.55 -0.42
C PHE A 163 5.97 29.25 1.07
N ALA A 164 7.22 29.18 1.54
CA ALA A 164 7.52 29.14 2.96
C ALA A 164 7.47 30.56 3.53
N ARG A 165 6.63 30.80 4.54
CA ARG A 165 6.48 32.15 5.09
C ARG A 165 7.78 32.73 5.61
N SER A 166 7.87 34.06 5.59
CA SER A 166 9.01 34.82 6.11
C SER A 166 9.14 34.75 7.64
N ASN A 167 8.05 34.44 8.34
CA ASN A 167 8.01 34.24 9.79
C ASN A 167 6.87 33.30 10.19
N ASN A 168 6.83 32.90 11.45
CA ASN A 168 5.80 32.04 12.03
C ASN A 168 4.81 32.80 12.93
N THR A 169 4.58 34.09 12.65
CA THR A 169 3.76 34.98 13.48
C THR A 169 2.61 35.57 12.66
N GLY A 170 1.53 35.93 13.34
CA GLY A 170 0.37 36.57 12.72
C GLY A 170 -0.71 35.58 12.27
N SER A 171 -1.58 36.05 11.36
CA SER A 171 -2.75 35.28 10.89
C SER A 171 -2.33 34.01 10.15
N LEU A 172 -2.92 32.87 10.47
CA LEU A 172 -2.72 31.60 9.76
C LEU A 172 -3.57 31.45 8.50
N MET A 173 -4.42 32.44 8.20
CA MET A 173 -5.16 32.45 6.93
C MET A 173 -4.18 32.41 5.75
N SER A 174 -4.50 31.66 4.70
CA SER A 174 -3.61 31.27 3.59
C SER A 174 -2.59 30.16 3.90
N ALA A 175 -2.44 29.74 5.16
CA ALA A 175 -1.67 28.55 5.57
C ALA A 175 -2.58 27.40 6.01
N ASP A 176 -3.85 27.45 5.61
CA ASP A 176 -4.94 26.61 6.07
C ASP A 176 -5.26 25.52 5.06
N TRP A 177 -4.89 24.27 5.40
CA TRP A 177 -4.92 23.15 4.47
C TRP A 177 -5.92 22.09 4.90
N ASP A 178 -6.71 21.65 3.94
CA ASP A 178 -7.45 20.40 4.00
C ASP A 178 -6.68 19.33 3.22
N LEU A 179 -6.51 18.17 3.87
CA LEU A 179 -5.89 16.99 3.27
C LEU A 179 -7.02 16.00 2.97
N ILE A 180 -7.48 16.03 1.72
CA ILE A 180 -8.64 15.24 1.27
C ILE A 180 -8.11 14.00 0.55
N PRO A 181 -8.35 12.78 1.07
CA PRO A 181 -7.95 11.56 0.37
C PRO A 181 -8.51 11.48 -1.04
N SER A 182 -7.67 11.10 -2.00
CA SER A 182 -8.10 10.90 -3.40
C SER A 182 -9.18 9.80 -3.46
N SER A 183 -10.28 10.12 -4.13
CA SER A 183 -11.35 9.15 -4.42
C SER A 183 -10.91 8.05 -5.38
N SER A 184 -9.84 8.28 -6.14
CA SER A 184 -9.44 7.44 -7.26
C SER A 184 -8.14 6.66 -6.99
N TYR A 185 -7.25 7.21 -6.15
CA TYR A 185 -5.92 6.63 -5.90
C TYR A 185 -5.60 6.62 -4.41
N LYS A 186 -5.74 5.46 -3.77
CA LYS A 186 -5.40 5.26 -2.36
C LYS A 186 -3.95 5.67 -2.08
N GLY A 187 -3.71 6.33 -0.95
CA GLY A 187 -2.39 6.84 -0.56
C GLY A 187 -2.04 8.24 -1.06
N TYR A 188 -2.94 8.87 -1.82
CA TYR A 188 -2.76 10.22 -2.33
C TYR A 188 -3.84 11.15 -1.77
N PHE A 189 -3.48 12.42 -1.67
CA PHE A 189 -4.27 13.48 -1.08
C PHE A 189 -4.33 14.66 -2.03
N VAL A 190 -5.48 15.31 -2.04
CA VAL A 190 -5.63 16.67 -2.53
C VAL A 190 -5.26 17.59 -1.38
N ILE A 191 -4.35 18.54 -1.64
CA ILE A 191 -3.99 19.60 -0.68
C ILE A 191 -4.79 20.84 -1.08
N GLU A 192 -5.89 21.08 -0.37
CA GLU A 192 -6.86 22.13 -0.66
C GLU A 192 -6.68 23.32 0.30
N SER A 193 -6.65 24.54 -0.23
CA SER A 193 -6.59 25.74 0.61
C SER A 193 -7.97 26.17 1.06
N GLN A 194 -8.15 26.41 2.36
CA GLN A 194 -9.40 26.92 2.92
C GLN A 194 -9.58 28.43 2.72
N SER A 195 -8.48 29.19 2.56
CA SER A 195 -8.53 30.64 2.31
C SER A 195 -8.48 31.03 0.83
N TYR A 196 -7.97 30.19 -0.07
CA TYR A 196 -7.88 30.52 -1.50
C TYR A 196 -9.09 29.99 -2.26
N LEU A 197 -10.04 30.90 -2.51
CA LEU A 197 -11.31 30.60 -3.16
C LEU A 197 -11.37 31.14 -4.59
N GLY A 198 -12.07 30.42 -5.45
CA GLY A 198 -12.48 30.85 -6.78
C GLY A 198 -13.99 30.74 -6.94
N GLN A 199 -14.52 31.38 -7.98
CA GLN A 199 -15.94 31.33 -8.32
C GLN A 199 -16.07 31.12 -9.83
N ALA A 200 -16.67 30.00 -10.24
CA ALA A 200 -16.78 29.66 -11.67
C ALA A 200 -17.81 30.54 -12.40
N ASP A 201 -18.86 30.97 -11.70
CA ASP A 201 -19.88 31.90 -12.18
C ASP A 201 -20.14 32.99 -11.12
N PRO A 202 -19.74 34.26 -11.37
CA PRO A 202 -19.95 35.38 -10.45
C PRO A 202 -21.39 35.57 -9.97
N ASN A 203 -22.38 35.15 -10.78
CA ASN A 203 -23.79 35.28 -10.45
C ASN A 203 -24.36 34.09 -9.66
N ASN A 204 -23.56 33.05 -9.46
CA ASN A 204 -23.96 31.84 -8.74
C ASN A 204 -23.07 31.64 -7.50
N PRO A 205 -23.56 31.99 -6.29
CA PRO A 205 -22.82 31.77 -5.04
C PRO A 205 -22.49 30.29 -4.77
N TRP A 206 -23.22 29.35 -5.37
CA TRP A 206 -22.93 27.93 -5.25
C TRP A 206 -21.74 27.47 -6.10
N SER A 207 -21.30 28.29 -7.06
CA SER A 207 -20.15 28.00 -7.94
C SER A 207 -18.79 28.26 -7.28
N ILE A 208 -18.78 28.70 -6.01
CA ILE A 208 -17.55 28.90 -5.23
C ILE A 208 -16.88 27.55 -4.98
N PHE A 209 -15.56 27.52 -5.17
CA PHE A 209 -14.73 26.36 -4.91
C PHE A 209 -13.41 26.77 -4.26
N ASN A 210 -12.79 25.83 -3.58
CA ASN A 210 -11.45 25.97 -3.02
C ASN A 210 -10.41 25.56 -4.07
N TYR A 211 -9.33 26.33 -4.15
CA TYR A 211 -8.20 26.00 -4.99
C TYR A 211 -7.36 24.90 -4.35
N VAL A 212 -6.86 23.98 -5.19
CA VAL A 212 -5.99 22.89 -4.78
C VAL A 212 -4.61 23.08 -5.36
N LEU A 213 -3.59 22.60 -4.63
CA LEU A 213 -2.22 22.57 -5.12
C LEU A 213 -2.13 21.75 -6.40
N GLU A 214 -1.35 22.22 -7.38
CA GLU A 214 -1.10 21.49 -8.62
C GLU A 214 0.35 21.64 -9.10
N THR A 215 0.87 20.62 -9.77
CA THR A 215 2.14 20.72 -10.50
C THR A 215 1.93 21.40 -11.85
N LYS A 216 2.64 22.49 -12.12
CA LYS A 216 2.60 23.21 -13.40
C LYS A 216 3.69 22.74 -14.37
N SER A 217 4.81 22.27 -13.83
CA SER A 217 5.92 21.65 -14.55
C SER A 217 6.71 20.75 -13.62
N ASP A 218 7.84 20.18 -14.08
CA ASP A 218 8.74 19.34 -13.28
C ASP A 218 9.34 20.05 -12.06
N VAL A 219 9.34 21.39 -12.05
CA VAL A 219 9.94 22.21 -10.98
C VAL A 219 8.93 23.14 -10.32
N LYS A 220 7.86 23.54 -11.02
CA LYS A 220 6.94 24.58 -10.55
C LYS A 220 5.62 24.01 -10.05
N LEU A 221 5.15 24.60 -8.96
CA LEU A 221 3.82 24.42 -8.39
C LEU A 221 2.93 25.61 -8.73
N GLY A 222 1.63 25.41 -8.62
CA GLY A 222 0.61 26.44 -8.71
C GLY A 222 -0.69 25.97 -8.09
N PHE A 223 -1.80 26.60 -8.46
CA PHE A 223 -3.11 26.26 -7.94
C PHE A 223 -4.16 26.21 -9.04
N GLY A 224 -5.13 25.31 -8.89
CA GLY A 224 -6.22 25.13 -9.84
C GLY A 224 -7.48 24.58 -9.19
N GLN A 225 -8.58 24.58 -9.94
CA GLN A 225 -9.80 23.89 -9.53
C GLN A 225 -9.57 22.38 -9.60
N TYR A 226 -9.99 21.64 -8.57
CA TYR A 226 -9.82 20.18 -8.55
C TYR A 226 -10.61 19.51 -9.67
N THR A 227 -9.91 18.79 -10.53
CA THR A 227 -10.45 18.06 -11.69
C THR A 227 -10.01 16.59 -11.70
N LYS A 228 -9.52 16.07 -10.56
CA LYS A 228 -9.06 14.68 -10.37
C LYS A 228 -7.86 14.30 -11.24
N LYS A 229 -7.03 15.28 -11.57
CA LYS A 229 -5.82 15.09 -12.35
C LYS A 229 -4.66 14.57 -11.48
N PRO A 230 -3.77 13.71 -12.01
CA PRO A 230 -2.56 13.28 -11.30
C PRO A 230 -1.73 14.45 -10.75
N GLU A 231 -1.66 15.56 -11.47
CA GLU A 231 -0.92 16.76 -11.12
C GLU A 231 -1.45 17.47 -9.86
N GLN A 232 -2.66 17.12 -9.41
CA GLN A 232 -3.35 17.72 -8.25
C GLN A 232 -3.37 16.81 -7.03
N GLU A 233 -2.68 15.68 -7.09
CA GLU A 233 -2.66 14.67 -6.05
C GLU A 233 -1.24 14.41 -5.54
N PHE A 234 -1.10 14.32 -4.22
CA PHE A 234 0.18 14.24 -3.53
C PHE A 234 0.16 13.11 -2.50
N SER A 235 1.21 12.31 -2.46
CA SER A 235 1.40 11.37 -1.34
C SER A 235 2.05 12.10 -0.17
N ILE A 236 1.68 11.70 1.05
CA ILE A 236 2.27 12.14 2.31
C ILE A 236 2.83 10.89 2.98
N SER A 237 4.13 10.89 3.26
CA SER A 237 4.81 9.73 3.84
C SER A 237 5.74 10.18 4.96
N PRO A 238 5.62 9.62 6.18
CA PRO A 238 6.62 9.81 7.23
C PRO A 238 8.02 9.45 6.76
N VAL A 239 9.01 10.20 7.25
CA VAL A 239 10.43 9.91 7.05
C VAL A 239 10.88 8.81 8.00
N ASP A 240 10.40 8.86 9.24
CA ASP A 240 10.70 7.86 10.25
C ASP A 240 9.90 6.59 10.01
N ASP A 241 10.58 5.47 10.24
CA ASP A 241 10.02 4.16 10.00
C ASP A 241 9.05 3.73 11.10
N PHE A 242 7.98 3.09 10.68
CA PHE A 242 7.05 2.39 11.57
C PHE A 242 7.38 0.91 11.60
N THR A 243 7.30 0.30 12.77
CA THR A 243 7.45 -1.15 12.95
C THR A 243 6.07 -1.76 13.20
N LEU A 244 5.71 -2.76 12.39
CA LEU A 244 4.51 -3.56 12.59
C LEU A 244 4.73 -4.48 13.80
N HIS A 245 3.83 -4.42 14.78
CA HIS A 245 3.91 -5.25 15.99
C HIS A 245 3.07 -6.52 15.87
N HIS A 246 1.80 -6.34 15.52
CA HIS A 246 0.84 -7.42 15.41
C HIS A 246 -0.30 -7.06 14.46
N ILE A 247 -1.04 -8.09 14.06
CA ILE A 247 -2.21 -7.99 13.21
C ILE A 247 -3.38 -8.60 13.97
N GLU A 248 -4.40 -7.79 14.24
CA GLU A 248 -5.66 -8.25 14.80
C GLU A 248 -6.61 -8.61 13.66
N PHE A 249 -7.02 -9.87 13.57
CA PHE A 249 -8.07 -10.29 12.65
C PHE A 249 -9.42 -10.25 13.34
N HIS A 250 -10.42 -9.74 12.62
CA HIS A 250 -11.78 -9.59 13.12
C HIS A 250 -12.63 -10.77 12.65
N LYS A 251 -13.23 -11.47 13.62
CA LYS A 251 -14.15 -12.58 13.34
C LYS A 251 -15.44 -12.08 12.68
N ASP A 252 -15.88 -10.88 13.04
CA ASP A 252 -17.06 -10.25 12.46
C ASP A 252 -16.84 -9.91 10.99
N GLY A 253 -17.73 -10.43 10.14
CA GLY A 253 -17.61 -10.28 8.68
C GLY A 253 -16.56 -11.19 8.04
N SER A 254 -16.00 -12.15 8.78
CA SER A 254 -15.16 -13.19 8.21
C SER A 254 -15.99 -14.20 7.39
N THR A 255 -15.37 -14.78 6.36
CA THR A 255 -16.05 -15.71 5.44
C THR A 255 -15.18 -16.93 5.19
N VAL A 256 -15.81 -18.11 5.15
CA VAL A 256 -15.21 -19.36 4.69
C VAL A 256 -16.11 -19.93 3.60
N THR A 257 -15.54 -20.27 2.45
CA THR A 257 -16.30 -20.84 1.33
C THR A 257 -15.52 -21.99 0.72
N LYS A 258 -16.08 -23.19 0.81
CA LYS A 258 -15.52 -24.42 0.23
C LYS A 258 -15.40 -24.28 -1.29
N ARG A 259 -14.24 -24.62 -1.86
CA ARG A 259 -14.02 -24.64 -3.32
C ARG A 259 -14.23 -26.05 -3.86
N ALA A 260 -14.04 -26.23 -5.16
CA ALA A 260 -14.00 -27.56 -5.76
C ALA A 260 -12.85 -28.37 -5.12
N PRO A 261 -13.12 -29.60 -4.64
CA PRO A 261 -12.13 -30.38 -3.91
C PRO A 261 -10.96 -30.77 -4.80
N MET A 262 -9.80 -30.89 -4.18
CA MET A 262 -8.58 -31.32 -4.84
C MET A 262 -8.55 -32.84 -4.93
N LYS A 263 -8.45 -33.36 -6.16
CA LYS A 263 -8.43 -34.80 -6.43
C LYS A 263 -6.99 -35.33 -6.42
N LEU A 264 -6.75 -36.41 -5.69
CA LEU A 264 -5.51 -37.19 -5.75
C LEU A 264 -5.85 -38.64 -6.11
N ILE A 265 -5.10 -39.24 -7.05
CA ILE A 265 -5.14 -40.68 -7.32
C ILE A 265 -3.83 -41.29 -6.85
N THR A 266 -3.91 -42.32 -6.03
CA THR A 266 -2.77 -43.05 -5.47
C THR A 266 -2.90 -44.54 -5.75
N TYR A 267 -1.78 -45.24 -5.65
CA TYR A 267 -1.71 -46.66 -5.97
C TYR A 267 -1.09 -47.46 -4.84
N GLY A 268 -1.61 -48.68 -4.66
CA GLY A 268 -1.05 -49.69 -3.78
C GLY A 268 -1.19 -51.07 -4.40
N LYS A 269 -0.80 -52.10 -3.65
CA LYS A 269 -0.94 -53.50 -4.07
C LYS A 269 -1.10 -54.42 -2.87
N ASN A 270 -1.94 -55.42 -3.01
CA ASN A 270 -1.96 -56.60 -2.17
C ASN A 270 -1.52 -57.80 -3.02
N GLN A 271 -0.28 -58.25 -2.83
CA GLN A 271 0.31 -59.37 -3.59
C GLN A 271 0.14 -60.71 -2.88
N THR A 272 -0.72 -60.76 -1.87
CA THR A 272 -0.96 -61.99 -1.09
C THR A 272 -2.21 -62.67 -1.58
N ASP A 273 -2.32 -63.97 -1.31
CA ASP A 273 -3.48 -64.79 -1.67
C ASP A 273 -4.69 -64.57 -0.77
N GLU A 274 -4.62 -63.58 0.13
CA GLU A 274 -5.65 -63.30 1.14
C GLU A 274 -6.08 -61.84 1.09
N LYS A 275 -7.31 -61.57 1.55
CA LYS A 275 -7.79 -60.20 1.80
C LYS A 275 -7.01 -59.60 2.97
N ARG A 276 -6.39 -58.44 2.80
CA ARG A 276 -5.56 -57.80 3.84
C ARG A 276 -5.86 -56.32 4.03
N PRO A 277 -5.70 -55.80 5.25
CA PRO A 277 -5.70 -54.35 5.47
C PRO A 277 -4.49 -53.73 4.77
N PHE A 278 -4.65 -52.49 4.31
CA PHE A 278 -3.58 -51.72 3.72
C PHE A 278 -3.59 -50.28 4.24
N THR A 279 -2.41 -49.66 4.16
CA THR A 279 -2.21 -48.22 4.35
C THR A 279 -1.39 -47.71 3.19
N ILE A 280 -1.95 -46.79 2.40
CA ILE A 280 -1.24 -46.07 1.33
C ILE A 280 -0.95 -44.66 1.85
N LYS A 281 0.31 -44.22 1.71
CA LYS A 281 0.70 -42.84 2.03
C LYS A 281 0.37 -41.94 0.83
N GLY A 282 -0.60 -41.05 1.00
CA GLY A 282 -0.94 -40.00 0.04
C GLY A 282 -0.09 -38.75 0.25
N ALA A 283 0.32 -38.12 -0.85
CA ALA A 283 0.99 -36.82 -0.84
C ALA A 283 0.50 -35.98 -2.02
N LEU A 284 -0.08 -34.81 -1.73
CA LEU A 284 -0.53 -33.85 -2.74
C LEU A 284 0.22 -32.53 -2.58
N TYR A 285 0.85 -32.05 -3.67
CA TYR A 285 1.36 -30.69 -3.72
C TYR A 285 0.19 -29.71 -3.80
N ALA A 286 0.13 -28.79 -2.85
CA ALA A 286 -0.89 -27.77 -2.74
C ALA A 286 -0.25 -26.38 -2.59
N LYS A 287 -1.04 -25.36 -2.93
CA LYS A 287 -0.64 -23.97 -2.85
C LYS A 287 -1.67 -23.22 -2.02
N ASP A 288 -1.25 -22.80 -0.83
CA ASP A 288 -1.99 -21.78 -0.11
C ASP A 288 -1.64 -20.43 -0.75
N GLU A 289 -2.62 -19.53 -0.78
CA GLU A 289 -2.44 -18.17 -1.29
C GLU A 289 -2.97 -17.19 -0.27
N TYR A 290 -2.39 -15.99 -0.19
CA TYR A 290 -2.98 -14.92 0.60
C TYR A 290 -2.56 -13.53 0.13
N SER A 291 -3.35 -12.53 0.48
CA SER A 291 -3.03 -11.11 0.25
C SER A 291 -3.73 -10.23 1.26
N PHE A 292 -3.15 -9.06 1.52
CA PHE A 292 -3.77 -7.99 2.28
C PHE A 292 -4.30 -6.91 1.32
N THR A 293 -5.47 -6.37 1.60
CA THR A 293 -5.96 -5.13 0.97
C THR A 293 -6.07 -4.07 2.05
N GLU A 294 -5.39 -2.95 1.87
CA GLU A 294 -5.44 -1.81 2.80
C GLU A 294 -6.56 -0.84 2.40
N ASN A 295 -7.28 -0.33 3.39
CA ASN A 295 -8.28 0.71 3.22
C ASN A 295 -7.79 2.09 3.67
N SER A 296 -6.65 2.17 4.38
CA SER A 296 -6.18 3.44 4.90
C SER A 296 -5.81 4.43 3.79
N ALA A 297 -6.22 5.68 3.97
CA ALA A 297 -5.86 6.77 3.08
C ALA A 297 -4.37 7.13 3.21
N LEU A 298 -3.81 7.00 4.41
CA LEU A 298 -2.39 7.22 4.66
C LEU A 298 -1.61 5.94 4.35
N LYS A 299 -0.56 6.05 3.52
CA LYS A 299 0.34 4.93 3.25
C LYS A 299 1.49 4.93 4.25
N ILE A 300 1.56 3.88 5.05
CA ILE A 300 2.67 3.59 5.97
C ILE A 300 3.27 2.25 5.56
N ILE A 301 4.56 2.25 5.24
CA ILE A 301 5.29 1.03 4.91
C ILE A 301 6.05 0.59 6.17
N PRO A 302 5.84 -0.63 6.68
CA PRO A 302 6.57 -1.11 7.83
C PRO A 302 8.04 -1.38 7.49
N ASN A 303 8.97 -1.05 8.39
CA ASN A 303 10.41 -1.33 8.19
C ASN A 303 10.76 -2.81 8.34
N ASN A 304 10.01 -3.53 9.16
CA ASN A 304 10.15 -4.95 9.38
C ASN A 304 9.33 -5.75 8.36
N ALA A 305 9.43 -5.35 7.09
CA ALA A 305 8.68 -5.95 5.99
C ALA A 305 9.01 -7.42 5.73
N SER A 306 10.07 -7.97 6.34
CA SER A 306 10.45 -9.39 6.26
C SER A 306 9.93 -10.23 7.43
N ASP A 307 9.36 -9.62 8.46
CA ASP A 307 8.87 -10.35 9.62
C ASP A 307 7.67 -11.21 9.24
N MET A 308 7.64 -12.42 9.80
CA MET A 308 6.60 -13.40 9.56
C MET A 308 5.62 -13.43 10.74
N TYR A 309 4.33 -13.57 10.43
CA TYR A 309 3.23 -13.62 11.38
C TYR A 309 2.49 -14.95 11.26
N TYR A 310 1.65 -15.27 12.26
CA TYR A 310 0.76 -16.43 12.17
C TYR A 310 -0.39 -16.14 11.22
N ARG A 311 -0.63 -17.05 10.28
CA ARG A 311 -1.75 -16.98 9.34
C ARG A 311 -2.99 -17.63 9.93
N PRO A 312 -4.20 -17.10 9.67
CA PRO A 312 -5.43 -17.82 9.99
C PRO A 312 -5.45 -19.26 9.43
N THR A 313 -6.14 -20.16 10.13
CA THR A 313 -6.40 -21.55 9.69
C THR A 313 -7.91 -21.77 9.52
N VAL A 314 -8.31 -22.92 9.00
CA VAL A 314 -9.71 -23.33 8.91
C VAL A 314 -9.90 -24.61 9.71
N GLU A 315 -10.87 -24.59 10.62
CA GLU A 315 -11.33 -25.75 11.38
C GLU A 315 -12.85 -25.73 11.44
N ALA A 316 -13.49 -26.89 11.22
CA ALA A 316 -14.95 -27.04 11.20
C ALA A 316 -15.65 -25.98 10.32
N GLU A 317 -15.13 -25.74 9.11
CA GLU A 317 -15.59 -24.71 8.16
C GLU A 317 -15.65 -23.28 8.72
N SER A 318 -14.88 -23.00 9.79
CA SER A 318 -14.75 -21.70 10.41
C SER A 318 -13.30 -21.24 10.42
N LEU A 319 -13.08 -19.92 10.40
CA LEU A 319 -11.74 -19.37 10.55
C LEU A 319 -11.31 -19.43 12.01
N VAL A 320 -10.13 -19.98 12.23
CA VAL A 320 -9.40 -19.84 13.50
C VAL A 320 -8.36 -18.74 13.31
N LEU A 321 -8.47 -17.71 14.14
CA LEU A 321 -7.67 -16.49 14.02
C LEU A 321 -6.54 -16.53 15.05
N PRO A 322 -5.33 -16.04 14.70
CA PRO A 322 -4.24 -15.89 15.68
C PRO A 322 -4.60 -14.83 16.73
N LEU A 323 -3.95 -14.89 17.89
CA LEU A 323 -4.10 -13.84 18.91
C LEU A 323 -3.52 -12.51 18.40
N PRO A 324 -4.08 -11.35 18.81
CA PRO A 324 -3.62 -10.03 18.40
C PRO A 324 -2.37 -9.60 19.21
N VAL A 325 -1.31 -10.40 19.14
CA VAL A 325 -0.03 -10.17 19.80
C VAL A 325 1.11 -10.46 18.82
N ALA A 326 2.32 -10.00 19.15
CA ALA A 326 3.48 -10.35 18.34
C ALA A 326 3.73 -11.87 18.44
N PRO A 327 4.22 -12.54 17.37
CA PRO A 327 4.37 -14.00 17.38
C PRO A 327 5.22 -14.57 18.52
N LYS A 328 6.20 -13.80 19.01
CA LYS A 328 7.07 -14.16 20.15
C LYS A 328 6.37 -14.12 21.51
N ASP A 329 5.25 -13.40 21.59
CA ASP A 329 4.49 -13.17 22.81
C ASP A 329 3.21 -14.03 22.85
N ASP A 330 2.98 -14.85 21.82
CA ASP A 330 1.86 -15.79 21.76
C ASP A 330 2.18 -17.06 22.57
N PRO A 331 1.46 -17.30 23.70
CA PRO A 331 1.73 -18.46 24.54
C PRO A 331 1.21 -19.78 23.95
N ASP A 332 0.28 -19.75 23.00
CA ASP A 332 -0.38 -20.93 22.43
C ASP A 332 -0.72 -20.69 20.95
N PRO A 333 0.30 -20.68 20.06
CA PRO A 333 0.10 -20.29 18.68
C PRO A 333 -0.72 -21.32 17.91
N ILE A 334 -1.65 -20.82 17.08
CA ILE A 334 -2.53 -21.65 16.23
C ILE A 334 -1.78 -22.47 15.17
N ARG A 335 -0.48 -22.24 14.99
CA ARG A 335 0.42 -22.92 14.06
C ARG A 335 1.81 -23.06 14.69
N GLU A 336 2.53 -24.12 14.31
CA GLU A 336 3.90 -24.35 14.79
C GLU A 336 4.90 -23.25 14.39
N LYS A 337 4.67 -22.59 13.25
CA LYS A 337 5.58 -21.60 12.67
C LYS A 337 4.80 -20.46 12.03
N THR A 338 5.39 -19.27 12.09
CA THR A 338 4.97 -18.11 11.32
C THR A 338 5.26 -18.32 9.84
N ASP A 339 4.28 -18.08 8.98
CA ASP A 339 4.38 -18.30 7.52
C ASP A 339 3.75 -17.17 6.68
N MET A 340 3.35 -16.07 7.31
CA MET A 340 2.62 -14.97 6.66
C MET A 340 3.39 -13.66 6.70
N LEU A 341 3.68 -13.11 5.52
CA LEU A 341 4.22 -11.77 5.34
C LEU A 341 3.06 -10.75 5.33
N TYR A 342 3.24 -9.59 5.96
CA TYR A 342 2.33 -8.48 5.72
C TYR A 342 2.60 -7.88 4.33
N SER A 343 1.76 -8.22 3.34
CA SER A 343 1.96 -7.84 1.94
C SER A 343 0.65 -7.63 1.19
N THR A 344 0.56 -6.53 0.44
CA THR A 344 -0.56 -6.27 -0.47
C THR A 344 -0.46 -7.03 -1.79
N THR A 345 0.70 -7.60 -2.10
CA THR A 345 0.89 -8.52 -3.23
C THR A 345 0.51 -9.94 -2.80
N THR A 346 -0.13 -10.70 -3.70
CA THR A 346 -0.46 -12.10 -3.47
C THR A 346 0.79 -12.91 -3.21
N GLN A 347 0.82 -13.57 -2.07
CA GLN A 347 1.86 -14.48 -1.64
C GLN A 347 1.38 -15.92 -1.86
N ILE A 348 2.32 -16.81 -2.18
CA ILE A 348 2.06 -18.24 -2.41
C ILE A 348 2.92 -19.03 -1.43
N ILE A 349 2.30 -19.97 -0.72
CA ILE A 349 3.00 -20.93 0.14
C ILE A 349 2.80 -22.31 -0.46
N GLU A 350 3.90 -22.89 -0.94
CA GLU A 350 3.90 -24.27 -1.42
C GLU A 350 4.00 -25.24 -0.25
N ARG A 351 3.12 -26.25 -0.25
CA ARG A 351 3.09 -27.27 0.80
C ARG A 351 2.78 -28.64 0.23
N THR A 352 3.21 -29.67 0.93
CA THR A 352 2.80 -31.06 0.68
C THR A 352 1.79 -31.48 1.72
N LEU A 353 0.58 -31.83 1.28
CA LEU A 353 -0.46 -32.39 2.12
C LEU A 353 -0.26 -33.91 2.19
N SER A 354 0.24 -34.38 3.33
CA SER A 354 0.46 -35.81 3.58
C SER A 354 -0.66 -36.38 4.44
N PHE A 355 -1.15 -37.55 4.06
CA PHE A 355 -2.24 -38.22 4.75
C PHE A 355 -2.22 -39.72 4.46
N ASP A 356 -2.89 -40.48 5.33
CA ASP A 356 -3.02 -41.92 5.18
C ASP A 356 -4.35 -42.26 4.51
N ILE A 357 -4.32 -43.29 3.67
CA ILE A 357 -5.49 -43.90 3.03
C ILE A 357 -5.51 -45.36 3.48
N GLU A 358 -6.57 -45.73 4.19
CA GLU A 358 -6.70 -47.04 4.80
C GLU A 358 -7.90 -47.79 4.24
N GLY A 359 -7.78 -49.11 4.16
CA GLY A 359 -8.86 -49.96 3.68
C GLY A 359 -8.53 -51.44 3.74
N LEU A 360 -9.38 -52.25 3.11
CA LEU A 360 -9.20 -53.69 2.95
C LEU A 360 -9.12 -54.02 1.46
N ALA A 361 -8.06 -54.68 1.03
CA ALA A 361 -7.83 -55.05 -0.35
C ALA A 361 -8.05 -56.56 -0.57
N PRO A 362 -8.76 -56.98 -1.63
CA PRO A 362 -8.80 -58.37 -2.07
C PRO A 362 -7.40 -58.97 -2.30
N ALA A 363 -7.32 -60.29 -2.35
CA ALA A 363 -6.11 -60.99 -2.74
C ALA A 363 -5.63 -60.58 -4.14
N ASN A 364 -4.32 -60.66 -4.38
CA ASN A 364 -3.66 -60.46 -5.67
C ASN A 364 -4.18 -59.27 -6.51
N CYS A 365 -4.30 -58.08 -5.90
CA CYS A 365 -4.85 -56.90 -6.57
C CYS A 365 -3.95 -55.66 -6.51
N LYS A 366 -4.02 -54.83 -7.55
CA LYS A 366 -3.62 -53.43 -7.55
C LYS A 366 -4.76 -52.60 -6.97
N ILE A 367 -4.42 -51.69 -6.07
CA ILE A 367 -5.33 -50.75 -5.44
C ILE A 367 -5.17 -49.41 -6.14
N GLU A 368 -6.25 -48.84 -6.65
CA GLU A 368 -6.34 -47.45 -7.11
C GLU A 368 -7.26 -46.71 -6.15
N ALA A 369 -6.70 -45.77 -5.38
CA ALA A 369 -7.46 -44.98 -4.41
C ALA A 369 -7.55 -43.53 -4.90
N THR A 370 -8.77 -43.01 -5.01
CA THR A 370 -9.05 -41.61 -5.31
C THR A 370 -9.52 -40.90 -4.05
N SER A 371 -8.77 -39.88 -3.62
CA SER A 371 -9.10 -39.03 -2.48
C SER A 371 -9.51 -37.63 -2.94
N PHE A 372 -10.46 -37.03 -2.23
CA PHE A 372 -10.89 -35.64 -2.45
C PHE A 372 -10.60 -34.83 -1.19
N LEU A 373 -9.70 -33.86 -1.30
CA LEU A 373 -9.30 -32.98 -0.20
C LEU A 373 -9.99 -31.63 -0.27
N GLU A 374 -10.37 -31.11 0.88
CA GLU A 374 -11.02 -29.81 0.98
C GLU A 374 -10.02 -28.65 0.87
N ASN A 375 -10.49 -27.58 0.24
CA ASN A 375 -9.84 -26.28 0.21
C ASN A 375 -10.88 -25.16 0.26
N TYR A 376 -10.45 -23.99 0.72
CA TYR A 376 -11.36 -22.91 1.06
C TYR A 376 -10.86 -21.58 0.51
N ASN A 377 -11.79 -20.76 0.02
CA ASN A 377 -11.61 -19.31 -0.06
C ASN A 377 -11.98 -18.74 1.29
N VAL A 378 -11.11 -17.92 1.87
CA VAL A 378 -11.32 -17.29 3.17
C VAL A 378 -11.10 -15.79 3.10
N SER A 379 -11.79 -15.05 3.97
CA SER A 379 -11.49 -13.64 4.19
C SER A 379 -11.81 -13.20 5.61
N ALA A 380 -11.07 -12.23 6.11
CA ALA A 380 -11.30 -11.58 7.40
C ALA A 380 -10.90 -10.11 7.31
N LYS A 381 -11.66 -9.23 7.97
CA LYS A 381 -11.19 -7.86 8.21
C LYS A 381 -10.00 -7.91 9.18
N TYR A 382 -9.11 -6.94 9.11
CA TYR A 382 -7.99 -6.85 10.04
C TYR A 382 -7.65 -5.40 10.38
N THR A 383 -6.94 -5.25 11.50
CA THR A 383 -6.25 -4.01 11.91
C THR A 383 -4.79 -4.34 12.20
N ALA A 384 -3.88 -3.72 11.45
CA ALA A 384 -2.44 -3.83 11.66
C ALA A 384 -1.96 -2.68 12.56
N TYR A 385 -1.27 -3.02 13.64
CA TYR A 385 -0.82 -2.06 14.64
C TYR A 385 0.67 -1.79 14.46
N MET A 386 1.01 -0.56 14.08
CA MET A 386 2.40 -0.16 13.85
C MET A 386 2.78 1.01 14.74
N THR A 387 4.02 1.03 15.23
CA THR A 387 4.50 2.15 16.05
C THR A 387 5.80 2.74 15.56
N CYS A 388 6.02 4.00 15.90
CA CYS A 388 7.30 4.69 15.72
C CYS A 388 7.65 5.44 17.01
N ASN A 389 8.90 5.36 17.46
CA ASN A 389 9.37 6.17 18.59
C ASN A 389 9.84 7.54 18.08
N TYR A 390 9.10 8.60 18.42
CA TYR A 390 9.42 9.96 17.98
C TYR A 390 9.28 10.96 19.13
N GLY A 391 10.31 11.78 19.34
CA GLY A 391 10.31 12.83 20.37
C GLY A 391 10.19 12.30 21.80
N GLY A 392 10.66 11.08 22.08
CA GLY A 392 10.52 10.42 23.38
C GLY A 392 9.13 9.86 23.66
N SER A 393 8.25 9.81 22.66
CA SER A 393 6.91 9.22 22.75
C SER A 393 6.69 8.17 21.67
N GLU A 394 5.96 7.12 22.01
CA GLU A 394 5.50 6.15 21.03
C GLU A 394 4.31 6.73 20.24
N ARG A 395 4.41 6.68 18.91
CA ARG A 395 3.36 7.05 17.97
C ARG A 395 2.73 5.78 17.44
N LEU A 396 1.42 5.60 17.62
CA LEU A 396 0.68 4.45 17.13
C LEU A 396 -0.10 4.82 15.87
N VAL A 397 0.02 4.01 14.82
CA VAL A 397 -0.87 4.03 13.66
C VAL A 397 -1.55 2.68 13.49
N LYS A 398 -2.77 2.69 12.97
CA LYS A 398 -3.60 1.51 12.73
C LYS A 398 -4.01 1.45 11.28
N ILE A 399 -3.62 0.39 10.59
CA ILE A 399 -3.97 0.19 9.18
C ILE A 399 -5.07 -0.86 9.08
N ASN A 400 -6.26 -0.42 8.68
CA ASN A 400 -7.41 -1.30 8.50
C ASN A 400 -7.46 -1.87 7.08
N GLY A 401 -7.99 -3.09 6.97
CA GLY A 401 -8.12 -3.72 5.68
C GLY A 401 -8.84 -5.06 5.70
N THR A 402 -8.72 -5.77 4.57
CA THR A 402 -9.23 -7.14 4.42
C THR A 402 -8.09 -8.06 4.03
N TRP A 403 -7.92 -9.13 4.77
CA TRP A 403 -7.06 -10.26 4.40
C TRP A 403 -7.89 -11.30 3.66
N ARG A 404 -7.33 -11.83 2.57
CA ARG A 404 -7.94 -12.89 1.77
C ARG A 404 -6.97 -14.04 1.64
N GLY A 405 -7.49 -15.26 1.62
CA GLY A 405 -6.66 -16.43 1.47
C GLY A 405 -7.33 -17.58 0.75
N VAL A 406 -6.48 -18.49 0.27
CA VAL A 406 -6.79 -19.85 -0.10
C VAL A 406 -6.10 -20.75 0.91
N ILE A 407 -6.86 -21.61 1.57
CA ILE A 407 -6.31 -22.58 2.53
C ILE A 407 -6.64 -23.98 2.04
N CYS A 408 -5.60 -24.78 1.82
CA CYS A 408 -5.68 -26.19 1.47
C CYS A 408 -5.52 -27.05 2.73
N THR A 409 -6.34 -28.09 2.87
CA THR A 409 -6.38 -28.94 4.08
C THR A 409 -6.22 -30.42 3.73
N THR A 410 -5.94 -31.25 4.74
CA THR A 410 -5.96 -32.72 4.63
C THR A 410 -7.34 -33.33 4.91
N LEU A 411 -8.34 -32.49 5.25
CA LEU A 411 -9.71 -32.92 5.49
C LEU A 411 -10.30 -33.54 4.21
N ARG A 412 -11.04 -34.63 4.37
CA ARG A 412 -11.73 -35.31 3.28
C ARG A 412 -13.06 -34.60 3.03
N ASP A 413 -13.36 -34.37 1.75
CA ASP A 413 -14.59 -33.70 1.36
C ASP A 413 -15.82 -34.55 1.64
N ASP A 414 -16.78 -34.00 2.38
CA ASP A 414 -18.00 -34.69 2.83
C ASP A 414 -18.98 -35.03 1.69
N LYS A 415 -18.88 -34.37 0.53
CA LYS A 415 -19.76 -34.61 -0.63
C LYS A 415 -19.31 -35.80 -1.47
N TYR A 416 -18.11 -36.32 -1.22
CA TYR A 416 -17.59 -37.55 -1.84
C TYR A 416 -17.40 -38.62 -0.77
N PRO A 417 -17.45 -39.92 -1.11
CA PRO A 417 -16.94 -40.95 -0.21
C PRO A 417 -15.49 -40.61 0.16
N LYS A 418 -15.16 -40.70 1.46
CA LYS A 418 -13.86 -40.24 2.03
C LYS A 418 -12.67 -40.61 1.14
N ASP A 419 -12.66 -41.85 0.66
CA ASP A 419 -11.79 -42.35 -0.39
C ASP A 419 -12.59 -43.31 -1.29
N LEU A 420 -12.39 -43.24 -2.61
CA LEU A 420 -12.96 -44.17 -3.59
C LEU A 420 -11.91 -45.20 -3.99
N PHE A 421 -12.25 -46.49 -3.90
CA PHE A 421 -11.35 -47.57 -4.26
C PHE A 421 -11.78 -48.28 -5.52
N ARG A 422 -10.80 -48.56 -6.38
CA ARG A 422 -10.91 -49.51 -7.49
C ARG A 422 -9.84 -50.57 -7.30
N PHE A 423 -10.25 -51.83 -7.38
CA PHE A 423 -9.34 -52.96 -7.26
C PHE A 423 -9.21 -53.61 -8.62
N LEU A 424 -7.98 -53.83 -9.06
CA LEU A 424 -7.68 -54.43 -10.36
C LEU A 424 -6.89 -55.72 -10.09
N ASP A 425 -7.33 -56.84 -10.63
CA ASP A 425 -6.60 -58.10 -10.53
C ASP A 425 -5.20 -57.96 -11.16
N LEU A 426 -4.16 -58.42 -10.46
CA LEU A 426 -2.77 -58.22 -10.89
C LEU A 426 -2.39 -59.03 -12.13
N ASP A 427 -3.10 -60.13 -12.40
CA ASP A 427 -2.79 -61.04 -13.50
C ASP A 427 -3.58 -60.70 -14.76
N THR A 428 -4.87 -60.39 -14.61
CA THR A 428 -5.82 -60.15 -15.70
C THR A 428 -6.05 -58.67 -15.98
N GLY A 429 -5.83 -57.80 -15.01
CA GLY A 429 -6.13 -56.37 -15.09
C GLY A 429 -7.63 -56.03 -15.02
N GLU A 430 -8.50 -57.03 -14.79
CA GLU A 430 -9.93 -56.83 -14.67
C GLU A 430 -10.31 -56.17 -13.32
N GLU A 431 -11.36 -55.36 -13.32
CA GLU A 431 -11.83 -54.70 -12.10
C GLU A 431 -12.55 -55.71 -11.19
N ILE A 432 -11.97 -55.91 -10.00
CA ILE A 432 -12.55 -56.73 -8.95
C ILE A 432 -13.66 -55.92 -8.30
N LYS A 433 -14.90 -56.34 -8.52
CA LYS A 433 -16.05 -55.73 -7.85
C LYS A 433 -16.00 -56.05 -6.35
N PRO A 434 -16.20 -55.05 -5.47
CA PRO A 434 -16.06 -55.19 -4.02
C PRO A 434 -17.03 -56.21 -3.40
#